data_AF-R0KWD0-F1
#
_entry.id   AF-R0KWD0-F1
#
_cell.length_a   1.000
_cell.length_b   1.000
_cell.length_c   1.000
_cell.angle_alpha   90.00
_cell.angle_beta   90.00
_cell.angle_gamma   90.00
#
_symmetry.space_group_name_H-M   'P 1'
#
loop_
_entity.id
_entity.type
_entity.pdbx_description
1 polymer ?
#
loop_
_entity_poly.entity_id
_entity_poly.type
_entity_poly.pdbx_seq_one_letter_code
_entity_poly.pdbx_strand_id
1 'polypeptide(L)' 'MILLDLFYNVLAETDDLEKASEIVKKELLKRKVSLVKSQDTYEYVKMRYENLLELEKKVRKVKELKN' A
#
# COMPACT_ATOMS: atom_id res chain seq x y z
N MET A 1 1.91 -14.97 -3.43
CA MET A 1 2.68 -13.76 -3.78
C MET A 1 2.24 -12.62 -2.86
N ILE A 2 3.16 -12.16 -2.01
CA ILE A 2 2.90 -11.26 -0.88
C ILE A 2 2.77 -9.83 -1.45
N LEU A 3 1.89 -8.99 -0.89
CA LEU A 3 1.68 -7.61 -1.41
C LEU A 3 2.96 -6.77 -1.47
N LEU A 4 3.96 -7.11 -0.64
CA LEU A 4 5.30 -6.55 -0.69
C LEU A 4 6.02 -6.84 -2.02
N ASP A 5 5.91 -8.08 -2.52
CA ASP A 5 6.56 -8.47 -3.78
C ASP A 5 5.99 -7.64 -4.93
N LEU A 6 4.66 -7.44 -4.94
CA LEU A 6 3.98 -6.60 -5.91
C LEU A 6 4.44 -5.14 -5.81
N PHE A 7 4.57 -4.60 -4.60
CA PHE A 7 5.07 -3.24 -4.38
C PHE A 7 6.46 -3.04 -4.98
N TYR A 8 7.41 -3.92 -4.62
CA TYR A 8 8.80 -3.79 -5.06
C TYR A 8 8.96 -4.03 -6.55
N ASN A 9 8.21 -4.95 -7.14
CA ASN A 9 8.22 -5.17 -8.59
C ASN A 9 7.72 -3.92 -9.34
N VAL A 10 6.59 -3.34 -8.91
CA VAL A 10 6.06 -2.13 -9.56
C VAL A 10 7.02 -0.96 -9.37
N LEU A 11 7.59 -0.79 -8.18
CA LEU A 11 8.56 0.27 -7.92
C LEU A 11 9.80 0.10 -8.81
N ALA A 12 10.30 -1.12 -8.98
CA ALA A 12 11.44 -1.41 -9.84
C ALA A 12 11.13 -1.17 -11.34
N GLU A 13 9.88 -1.39 -11.77
CA GLU A 13 9.45 -1.17 -13.15
C GLU A 13 9.14 0.29 -13.47
N THR A 14 8.58 1.05 -12.53
CA THR A 14 8.05 2.39 -12.79
C THR A 14 8.84 3.52 -12.17
N ASP A 15 9.77 3.23 -11.25
CA ASP A 15 10.50 4.20 -10.41
C ASP A 15 9.57 5.25 -9.76
N ASP A 16 8.32 4.83 -9.50
CA ASP A 16 7.24 5.70 -9.04
C ASP A 16 6.58 5.07 -7.81
N LEU A 17 6.87 5.67 -6.67
CA LEU A 17 6.43 5.21 -5.36
C LEU A 17 4.93 5.44 -5.12
N GLU A 18 4.34 6.47 -5.74
CA GLU A 18 2.89 6.73 -5.67
C GLU A 18 2.14 5.67 -6.48
N LYS A 19 2.60 5.39 -7.70
CA LYS A 19 2.02 4.36 -8.57
C LYS A 19 2.14 2.96 -7.99
N ALA A 20 3.29 2.61 -7.40
CA ALA A 20 3.47 1.35 -6.68
C ALA A 20 2.49 1.21 -5.50
N SER A 21 2.30 2.29 -4.74
CA SER A 21 1.34 2.33 -3.63
C SER A 21 -0.10 2.17 -4.12
N GLU A 22 -0.52 2.86 -5.19
CA GLU A 22 -1.87 2.73 -5.75
C GLU A 22 -2.18 1.32 -6.26
N ILE A 23 -1.24 0.67 -6.94
CA ILE A 23 -1.45 -0.69 -7.46
C ILE A 23 -1.64 -1.68 -6.32
N VAL A 24 -0.84 -1.57 -5.25
CA VAL A 24 -1.00 -2.39 -4.05
C VAL A 24 -2.32 -2.10 -3.35
N LYS A 25 -2.76 -0.83 -3.27
CA LYS A 25 -4.07 -0.46 -2.72
C LYS A 25 -5.22 -1.10 -3.51
N LYS A 26 -5.16 -1.10 -4.85
CA LYS A 26 -6.17 -1.73 -5.72
C LYS A 26 -6.22 -3.24 -5.56
N GLU A 27 -5.07 -3.89 -5.49
CA GLU A 27 -4.97 -5.34 -5.26
C GLU A 27 -5.51 -5.73 -3.88
N LEU A 28 -5.21 -4.93 -2.85
CA LEU A 28 -5.73 -5.07 -1.51
C LEU A 28 -7.26 -4.92 -1.46
N LEU A 29 -7.83 -3.97 -2.20
CA LEU A 29 -9.28 -3.82 -2.36
C LEU A 29 -9.92 -5.02 -3.06
N LYS A 30 -9.32 -5.53 -4.16
CA LYS A 30 -9.80 -6.75 -4.84
C LYS A 30 -9.82 -7.96 -3.91
N ARG A 31 -8.75 -8.13 -3.12
CA ARG A 31 -8.65 -9.20 -2.12
C ARG A 31 -9.64 -9.01 -0.98
N LYS A 32 -9.86 -7.78 -0.52
CA LYS A 32 -10.88 -7.43 0.49
C LYS A 32 -12.30 -7.77 0.03
N VAL A 33 -12.65 -7.51 -1.23
CA VAL A 33 -13.93 -7.92 -1.82
C VAL A 33 -14.06 -9.45 -1.87
N SER A 34 -12.95 -10.16 -2.07
CA SER A 34 -12.91 -11.64 -2.08
C SER A 34 -12.86 -12.28 -0.69
N LEU A 35 -12.42 -11.55 0.35
CA LEU A 35 -12.15 -12.03 1.72
C LEU A 35 -13.25 -11.72 2.74
N VAL A 36 -14.47 -11.43 2.30
CA VAL A 36 -15.66 -11.26 3.17
C VAL A 36 -16.00 -12.53 4.00
N LYS A 37 -15.17 -13.59 3.93
CA LYS A 37 -15.31 -14.82 4.73
C LYS A 37 -14.41 -14.92 5.97
N SER A 38 -13.50 -13.96 6.25
CA SER A 38 -12.59 -14.04 7.41
C SER A 38 -12.33 -12.66 8.04
N GLN A 39 -12.86 -12.44 9.25
CA GLN A 39 -12.82 -11.18 9.99
C GLN A 39 -11.38 -10.78 10.40
N ASP A 40 -10.53 -11.75 10.75
CA ASP A 40 -9.13 -11.52 11.13
C ASP A 40 -8.26 -11.05 9.96
N THR A 41 -8.54 -11.55 8.75
CA THR A 41 -7.79 -11.15 7.54
C THR A 41 -8.11 -9.71 7.15
N TYR A 42 -9.35 -9.25 7.37
CA TYR A 42 -9.77 -7.88 7.11
C TYR A 42 -9.06 -6.87 8.01
N GLU A 43 -9.03 -7.12 9.33
CA GLU A 43 -8.38 -6.23 10.28
C GLU A 43 -6.86 -6.14 10.06
N TYR A 44 -6.21 -7.28 9.73
CA TYR A 44 -4.79 -7.27 9.37
C TYR A 44 -4.51 -6.41 8.13
N VAL A 45 -5.34 -6.56 7.09
CA VAL A 45 -5.23 -5.81 5.84
C VAL A 45 -5.49 -4.31 6.06
N LYS A 46 -6.47 -3.96 6.90
CA LYS A 46 -6.79 -2.58 7.27
C LYS A 46 -5.63 -1.91 8.02
N MET A 47 -5.04 -2.58 9.00
CA MET A 47 -3.87 -2.07 9.74
C MET A 47 -2.68 -1.79 8.81
N ARG A 48 -2.43 -2.68 7.83
CA ARG A 48 -1.36 -2.46 6.83
C ARG A 48 -1.62 -1.25 5.95
N TYR A 49 -2.88 -0.98 5.61
CA TYR A 49 -3.27 0.19 4.84
C TYR A 49 -3.13 1.50 5.63
N GLU A 50 -3.52 1.52 6.91
CA GLU A 50 -3.35 2.68 7.79
C GLU A 50 -1.87 3.05 7.95
N ASN A 51 -0.99 2.06 8.12
CA ASN A 51 0.47 2.27 8.17
C ASN A 51 1.03 2.88 6.88
N LEU A 52 0.53 2.47 5.70
CA LEU A 52 0.94 3.05 4.42
C LEU A 52 0.56 4.53 4.32
N LEU A 53 -0.66 4.91 4.74
CA LEU A 53 -1.09 6.31 4.73
C LEU A 53 -0.26 7.19 5.67
N GLU A 54 0.15 6.66 6.82
CA GLU A 54 1.02 7.39 7.74
C GLU A 54 2.43 7.61 7.15
N LEU A 55 2.96 6.58 6.46
CA LEU A 55 4.24 6.68 5.76
C LEU A 55 4.19 7.74 4.65
N GLU A 56 3.13 7.74 3.85
CA GLU A 56 2.90 8.71 2.77
C GLU A 56 2.89 10.16 3.31
N LYS A 57 2.19 10.39 4.43
CA LYS A 57 2.17 11.70 5.12
C LYS A 57 3.56 12.13 5.60
N LYS A 58 4.35 11.22 6.17
CA LYS A 58 5.72 11.51 6.63
C LYS A 58 6.62 11.89 5.46
N VAL A 59 6.56 11.13 4.36
CA VAL A 59 7.34 11.41 3.15
C VAL A 59 6.98 12.78 2.56
N ARG A 60 5.69 13.13 2.52
CA ARG A 60 5.24 14.45 2.04
C ARG A 60 5.84 15.59 2.85
N LYS A 61 5.78 15.51 4.19
CA LYS A 61 6.41 16.52 5.08
C LYS A 61 7.91 16.65 4.87
N VAL A 62 8.62 15.53 4.67
CA VAL A 62 10.07 15.56 4.41
C VAL A 62 10.38 16.24 3.08
N LYS A 63 9.57 16.03 2.04
CA LYS A 63 9.73 16.72 0.75
C LYS A 63 9.47 18.23 0.88
N GLU A 64 8.46 18.62 1.64
CA GLU A 64 8.14 20.04 1.90
C GLU A 64 9.26 20.77 2.65
N LEU A 65 10.00 20.10 3.53
CA LEU A 65 11.14 20.68 4.27
C LEU A 65 12.44 20.77 3.47
N LYS A 66 12.53 20.05 2.34
CA LYS A 66 13.72 20.04 1.46
C LYS A 66 13.62 21.03 0.30
N ASN A 67 12.43 21.56 0.03
CA ASN A 67 12.19 22.69 -0.86
C ASN A 67 12.26 24.00 -0.09
#